data_AF-A0A7V9CG78-F1
#
_entry.id   AF-A0A7V9CG78-F1
#
_cell.length_a   1.000
_cell.length_b   1.000
_cell.length_c   1.000
_cell.angle_alpha   90.00
_cell.angle_beta   90.00
_cell.angle_gamma   90.00
#
_symmetry.space_group_name_H-M   'P 1'
#
loop_
_entity.id
_entity.type
_entity.pdbx_description
1 polymer ?
#
loop_
_entity_poly.entity_id
_entity_poly.type
_entity_poly.pdbx_seq_one_letter_code
_entity_poly.pdbx_strand_id
1 'polypeptide(L)'
;MNKTFISRTIAAALLFATFLSLSLSANAQEYSDWSAPQRLGPEINTAGVLEGCPFISKDNNTLFFASNRSGGSGGADIWASVRD
;
A
#
# COMPACT_ATOMS: atom_id res chain seq x y z
N MET A 1 40.22 9.16 -35.18
CA MET A 1 38.96 9.24 -34.39
C MET A 1 39.13 10.33 -33.33
N ASN A 2 38.19 11.28 -33.19
CA ASN A 2 38.35 12.46 -32.34
C ASN A 2 38.10 12.12 -30.85
N LYS A 3 39.14 12.20 -30.02
CA LYS A 3 39.07 11.91 -28.57
C LYS A 3 38.02 12.76 -27.85
N THR A 4 37.82 14.00 -28.29
CA THR A 4 36.83 14.94 -27.73
C THR A 4 35.40 14.54 -28.06
N PHE A 5 35.17 13.95 -29.24
CA PHE A 5 33.85 13.46 -29.63
C PHE A 5 33.46 12.23 -28.80
N ILE A 6 34.38 11.29 -28.63
CA ILE A 6 34.17 10.06 -27.84
C ILE A 6 33.85 10.40 -26.37
N SER A 7 34.58 11.34 -25.77
CA SER A 7 34.36 11.77 -24.38
C SER A 7 32.97 12.38 -24.14
N ARG A 8 32.48 13.22 -25.06
CA ARG A 8 31.15 13.85 -24.93
C ARG A 8 30.01 12.86 -25.09
N THR A 9 30.16 11.88 -25.99
CA THR A 9 29.16 10.82 -26.19
C THR A 9 29.05 9.91 -24.97
N ILE A 10 30.18 9.54 -24.35
CA ILE A 10 30.19 8.74 -23.11
C ILE A 10 29.55 9.52 -21.96
N ALA A 11 29.88 10.80 -21.80
CA ALA A 11 29.28 11.64 -20.76
C ALA A 11 27.75 11.80 -20.93
N ALA A 12 27.28 12.00 -22.16
CA ALA A 12 25.85 12.09 -22.46
C ALA A 12 25.12 10.76 -22.18
N ALA A 13 25.72 9.62 -22.53
CA ALA A 13 25.15 8.30 -22.25
C ALA A 13 25.06 8.02 -20.73
N LEU A 14 26.06 8.42 -19.95
CA LEU A 14 26.06 8.29 -18.49
C LEU A 14 25.00 9.19 -17.83
N LEU A 15 24.85 10.44 -18.30
CA LEU A 15 23.80 11.36 -17.84
C LEU A 15 22.41 10.82 -18.16
N PHE A 16 22.22 10.24 -19.35
CA PHE A 16 20.95 9.62 -19.73
C PHE A 16 20.64 8.38 -18.88
N ALA A 17 21.60 7.49 -18.68
CA ALA A 17 21.44 6.28 -17.87
C ALA A 17 21.12 6.61 -16.40
N THR A 18 21.77 7.62 -15.82
CA THR A 18 21.49 8.09 -14.45
C THR A 18 20.11 8.72 -14.31
N PHE A 19 19.69 9.56 -15.27
CA PHE A 19 18.36 10.17 -15.26
C PHE A 19 17.24 9.13 -15.43
N LEU A 20 17.44 8.15 -16.32
CA LEU A 20 16.50 7.04 -16.51
C LEU A 20 16.36 6.20 -15.23
N SER A 21 17.47 5.92 -14.56
CA SER A 21 17.50 5.16 -13.30
C SER A 21 16.77 5.88 -12.16
N LEU A 22 16.96 7.20 -12.01
CA LEU A 22 16.22 8.01 -11.04
C LEU A 22 14.71 8.01 -11.34
N SER A 23 14.33 8.14 -12.61
CA SER A 23 12.92 8.16 -13.02
C SER A 23 12.19 6.83 -12.79
N LEU A 24 12.91 5.71 -12.90
CA LEU A 24 12.39 4.36 -12.60
C LEU A 24 12.22 4.14 -11.08
N SER A 25 13.12 4.70 -10.27
CA SER A 25 13.04 4.63 -8.81
C SER A 25 11.89 5.46 -8.22
N ALA A 26 11.42 6.49 -8.92
CA ALA A 26 10.38 7.40 -8.45
C ALA A 26 8.96 6.79 -8.41
N ASN A 27 8.78 5.57 -8.93
CA ASN A 27 7.47 4.90 -9.01
C ASN A 27 7.29 3.74 -8.02
N ALA A 28 8.26 3.49 -7.14
CA ALA A 28 8.10 2.52 -6.05
C ALA A 28 7.42 3.21 -4.86
N GLN A 29 6.34 2.63 -4.36
CA GLN A 29 5.77 3.04 -3.07
C GLN A 29 6.79 2.71 -1.97
N GLU A 30 7.44 3.73 -1.41
CA GLU A 30 8.25 3.55 -0.22
C GLU A 30 7.32 3.40 1.00
N TYR A 31 7.54 2.34 1.76
CA TYR A 31 6.86 2.11 3.04
C TYR A 31 7.86 2.38 4.15
N SER A 32 7.39 3.04 5.22
CA SER A 32 8.16 3.12 6.46
C SER A 32 8.21 1.75 7.14
N ASP A 33 9.07 1.62 8.14
CA ASP A 33 9.02 0.49 9.07
C ASP A 33 7.62 0.37 9.69
N TRP A 34 7.22 -0.87 9.97
CA TRP A 34 5.98 -1.15 10.69
C TRP A 34 6.04 -0.55 12.09
N SER A 35 4.96 0.14 12.47
CA SER A 35 4.76 0.56 13.86
C SER A 35 4.14 -0.59 14.68
N ALA A 36 4.07 -0.41 16.01
CA ALA A 36 3.29 -1.29 16.85
C ALA A 36 1.81 -1.28 16.42
N PRO A 37 1.12 -2.43 16.39
CA PRO A 37 -0.28 -2.49 15.97
C PRO A 37 -1.16 -1.65 16.89
N GLN A 38 -2.07 -0.87 16.30
CA GLN A 38 -3.05 -0.08 17.03
C GLN A 38 -4.44 -0.70 16.94
N ARG A 39 -5.17 -0.70 18.05
CA ARG A 39 -6.59 -1.08 18.08
C ARG A 39 -7.41 -0.03 17.33
N LEU A 40 -8.32 -0.49 16.47
CA LEU A 40 -9.23 0.35 15.67
C LEU A 40 -10.48 0.82 16.45
N GLY A 41 -10.64 0.37 17.69
CA GLY A 41 -11.77 0.70 18.56
C GLY A 41 -12.77 -0.45 18.72
N PRO A 42 -13.77 -0.28 19.59
CA PRO A 42 -14.71 -1.35 19.94
C PRO A 42 -15.63 -1.76 18.78
N GLU A 43 -15.80 -0.92 17.75
CA GLU A 43 -16.66 -1.21 16.60
C GLU A 43 -16.05 -2.23 15.61
N ILE A 44 -14.72 -2.40 15.62
CA ILE A 44 -13.96 -3.31 14.73
C ILE A 44 -13.11 -4.31 15.54
N ASN A 45 -12.86 -4.08 16.83
CA ASN A 45 -12.18 -5.02 17.72
C ASN A 45 -13.11 -5.44 18.86
N THR A 46 -14.29 -5.92 18.48
CA THR A 46 -15.40 -6.27 19.37
C THR A 46 -15.05 -7.53 20.16
N ALA A 47 -15.25 -7.50 21.48
CA ALA A 47 -14.93 -8.66 22.32
C ALA A 47 -15.93 -9.81 22.10
N GLY A 48 -15.42 -11.05 22.02
CA GLY A 48 -16.26 -12.25 22.00
C GLY A 48 -16.89 -12.60 20.65
N VAL A 49 -16.56 -11.87 19.58
CA VAL A 49 -17.00 -12.15 18.21
C VAL A 49 -15.81 -12.47 17.31
N LEU A 50 -16.09 -13.14 16.20
CA LEU A 50 -15.18 -13.30 15.08
C LEU A 50 -15.13 -11.99 14.30
N GLU A 51 -13.92 -11.50 14.03
CA GLU A 51 -13.63 -10.42 13.10
C GLU A 51 -12.38 -10.83 12.31
N GLY A 52 -12.57 -11.27 11.06
CA GLY A 52 -11.51 -11.90 10.27
C GLY A 52 -11.58 -11.56 8.79
N CYS A 53 -10.60 -12.04 8.03
CA CYS A 53 -10.50 -11.86 6.59
C CYS A 53 -10.59 -10.37 6.16
N PRO A 54 -9.74 -9.48 6.69
CA PRO A 54 -9.80 -8.05 6.36
C PRO A 54 -9.38 -7.80 4.91
N PHE A 55 -10.06 -6.85 4.26
CA PHE A 55 -9.73 -6.33 2.95
C PHE A 55 -9.98 -4.82 2.91
N ILE A 56 -8.96 -4.05 2.51
CA ILE A 56 -9.07 -2.60 2.33
C ILE A 56 -9.39 -2.31 0.86
N SER A 57 -10.40 -1.47 0.62
CA SER A 57 -10.80 -1.03 -0.71
C SER A 57 -9.67 -0.30 -1.44
N LYS A 58 -9.72 -0.28 -2.78
CA LYS A 58 -8.68 0.35 -3.62
C LYS A 58 -8.46 1.83 -3.34
N ASP A 59 -9.50 2.55 -2.94
CA ASP A 59 -9.45 3.97 -2.55
C ASP A 59 -8.97 4.18 -1.09
N ASN A 60 -8.63 3.10 -0.39
CA ASN A 60 -8.25 3.07 1.02
C ASN A 60 -9.30 3.66 1.97
N ASN A 61 -10.58 3.69 1.57
CA ASN A 61 -11.64 4.34 2.35
C ASN A 61 -12.59 3.37 3.08
N THR A 62 -12.64 2.11 2.66
CA THR A 62 -13.53 1.11 3.24
C THR A 62 -12.75 -0.14 3.65
N LEU A 63 -12.89 -0.55 4.91
CA LEU A 63 -12.44 -1.83 5.41
C LEU A 63 -13.60 -2.83 5.37
N PHE A 64 -13.47 -3.88 4.58
CA PHE A 64 -14.35 -5.04 4.59
C PHE A 64 -13.78 -6.13 5.49
N PHE A 65 -14.64 -6.85 6.22
CA PHE A 65 -14.23 -7.96 7.08
C PHE A 65 -15.40 -8.92 7.32
N ALA A 66 -15.10 -10.18 7.61
CA ALA A 66 -16.09 -11.18 8.00
C ALA A 66 -16.34 -11.11 9.51
N SER A 67 -17.60 -11.11 9.95
CA SER A 67 -17.93 -11.13 11.37
C SER A 67 -19.23 -11.87 11.69
N ASN A 68 -19.24 -12.56 12.83
CA ASN A 68 -20.41 -13.21 13.41
C ASN A 68 -21.14 -12.33 14.45
N ARG A 69 -20.86 -11.03 14.46
CA ARG A 69 -21.55 -10.07 15.32
C ARG A 69 -23.06 -10.06 15.07
N SER A 70 -23.82 -9.63 16.08
CA SER A 70 -25.27 -9.54 16.00
C SER A 70 -25.76 -8.60 14.90
N GLY A 71 -26.92 -8.89 14.33
CA GLY A 71 -27.54 -8.10 13.25
C GLY A 71 -27.26 -8.61 11.85
N GLY A 72 -26.39 -9.63 11.73
CA GLY A 72 -26.16 -10.38 10.51
C GLY A 72 -27.29 -11.35 10.15
N SER A 73 -27.20 -11.95 8.97
CA SER A 73 -28.14 -12.95 8.45
C SER A 73 -27.61 -14.39 8.53
N GLY A 74 -26.30 -14.58 8.77
CA GLY A 74 -25.63 -15.88 8.77
C GLY A 74 -24.69 -16.08 9.95
N GLY A 75 -23.86 -17.13 9.86
CA GLY A 75 -22.85 -17.43 10.88
C GLY A 75 -21.62 -16.52 10.82
N ALA A 76 -21.25 -16.02 9.64
CA ALA A 76 -20.25 -14.97 9.44
C ALA A 76 -20.62 -14.20 8.17
N ASP A 77 -20.97 -12.94 8.34
CA ASP A 77 -21.38 -12.06 7.24
C ASP A 77 -20.26 -11.07 6.88
N ILE A 78 -20.37 -10.44 5.72
CA ILE A 78 -19.45 -9.37 5.30
C ILE A 78 -19.94 -8.05 5.87
N TRP A 79 -19.07 -7.38 6.63
CA TRP A 79 -19.27 -6.06 7.21
C TRP A 79 -18.32 -5.05 6.58
N ALA A 80 -18.69 -3.77 6.63
CA ALA A 80 -17.88 -2.66 6.12
C ALA A 80 -17.78 -1.55 7.16
N SER A 81 -16.59 -0.97 7.30
CA SER A 81 -16.34 0.28 8.01
C SER A 81 -15.79 1.31 7.04
N VAL A 82 -16.39 2.49 7.01
CA VAL A 82 -15.99 3.61 6.14
C VAL A 82 -15.24 4.61 6.99
N ARG A 83 -14.10 5.09 6.50
CA ARG A 83 -13.35 6.15 7.15
C ARG A 83 -14.06 7.49 6.94
N ASP A 84 -14.28 8.22 8.03
CA ASP A 84 -14.78 9.61 8.05
C ASP A 84 -13.73 10.62 7.57
#